data_AF-A0AA88WFJ5-F1
#
_entry.id   AF-A0AA88WFJ5-F1
#
_cell.length_a   1.000
_cell.length_b   1.000
_cell.length_c   1.000
_cell.angle_alpha   90.00
_cell.angle_beta   90.00
_cell.angle_gamma   90.00
#
_symmetry.space_group_name_H-M   'P 1'
#
loop_
_entity.id
_entity.type
_entity.pdbx_description
1 polymer ?
#
loop_
_entity_poly.entity_id
_entity_poly.type
_entity_poly.pdbx_seq_one_letter_code
_entity_poly.pdbx_strand_id
1 'polypeptide(L)'
;MPTEKCVMEVIKACSPTHEVETAHDKVAFAVHATFLAAGYVLRATGPTAEDDAAIEDHYVLAYTTTQKGSPGEVTLKCRILYDKLIVSASADCKIIPLRLTIDVGDYVADGGKKDGARNDYESMYKSFKKLVNMVDIQLLTMMRINFSQLTEKGIETSRYIQEMRKPSRKGTRLIWTTSKTQSEALTIVECLY
;
A
#
# COMPACT_ATOMS: atom_id res chain seq x y z
N MET A 1 4.36 -5.63 -12.16
CA MET A 1 4.58 -6.44 -10.96
C MET A 1 6.07 -6.45 -10.66
N PRO A 2 6.48 -6.19 -9.42
CA PRO A 2 7.88 -6.24 -9.00
C PRO A 2 8.41 -7.67 -9.15
N THR A 3 9.60 -7.82 -9.72
CA THR A 3 10.28 -9.12 -9.83
C THR A 3 11.39 -9.22 -8.79
N GLU A 4 11.71 -10.44 -8.37
CA GLU A 4 12.79 -10.71 -7.42
C GLU A 4 14.10 -9.98 -7.78
N LYS A 5 14.51 -10.06 -9.05
CA LYS A 5 15.72 -9.39 -9.54
C LYS A 5 15.63 -7.88 -9.40
N CYS A 6 14.49 -7.29 -9.77
CA CYS A 6 14.27 -5.85 -9.65
C CYS A 6 14.29 -5.38 -8.19
N VAL A 7 13.65 -6.11 -7.28
CA VAL A 7 13.69 -5.78 -5.84
C VAL A 7 15.12 -5.90 -5.30
N MET A 8 15.86 -6.94 -5.69
CA MET A 8 17.26 -7.12 -5.29
C MET A 8 18.16 -6.01 -5.82
N GLU A 9 17.96 -5.55 -7.06
CA GLU A 9 18.67 -4.40 -7.61
C GLU A 9 18.35 -3.10 -6.87
N VAL A 10 17.08 -2.87 -6.49
CA VAL A 10 16.69 -1.73 -5.64
C VAL A 10 17.41 -1.81 -4.28
N ILE A 11 17.44 -2.98 -3.65
CA ILE A 11 18.15 -3.18 -2.38
C ILE A 11 19.63 -2.85 -2.53
N LYS A 12 20.28 -3.32 -3.61
CA LYS A 12 21.68 -3.04 -3.92
C LYS A 12 21.92 -1.55 -4.21
N ALA A 13 21.02 -0.90 -4.95
CA ALA A 13 21.12 0.52 -5.30
C ALA A 13 20.95 1.43 -4.09
N CYS A 14 20.03 1.09 -3.20
CA CYS A 14 19.86 1.80 -1.93
C CYS A 14 21.02 1.56 -0.96
N SER A 15 21.83 0.51 -1.19
CA SER A 15 23.02 0.14 -0.41
C SER A 15 22.81 0.44 1.08
N PRO A 16 21.82 -0.21 1.73
CA PRO A 16 21.49 0.10 3.10
C PRO A 16 22.79 0.05 3.91
N THR A 17 23.11 1.17 4.55
CA THR A 17 24.28 1.31 5.40
C THR A 17 24.24 0.23 6.49
N HIS A 18 25.39 -0.01 7.14
CA HIS A 18 25.60 -1.05 8.16
C HIS A 18 24.60 -1.05 9.36
N GLU A 19 23.60 -0.17 9.35
CA GLU A 19 22.56 0.05 10.36
C GLU A 19 21.31 -0.84 10.18
N VAL A 20 21.18 -1.61 9.08
CA VAL A 20 20.17 -2.69 8.98
C VAL A 20 20.66 -3.90 9.80
N GLU A 21 20.77 -3.71 11.11
CA GLU A 21 21.34 -4.67 12.04
C GLU A 21 20.34 -5.75 12.45
N THR A 22 19.04 -5.44 12.51
CA THR A 22 18.03 -6.41 12.98
C THR A 22 17.41 -7.21 11.83
N ALA A 23 16.95 -8.42 12.15
CA ALA A 23 16.24 -9.26 11.20
C ALA A 23 14.92 -8.60 10.72
N HIS A 24 14.27 -7.82 11.59
CA HIS A 24 13.07 -7.05 11.26
C HIS A 24 13.37 -5.96 10.23
N ASP A 25 14.49 -5.24 10.38
CA ASP A 25 14.89 -4.19 9.41
C ASP A 25 15.07 -4.78 8.01
N LYS A 26 15.70 -5.95 7.89
CA LYS A 26 15.92 -6.62 6.60
C LYS A 26 14.61 -6.94 5.90
N VAL A 27 13.61 -7.43 6.64
CA VAL A 27 12.29 -7.77 6.08
C VAL A 27 11.51 -6.50 5.74
N ALA A 28 11.49 -5.51 6.64
CA ALA A 28 10.83 -4.23 6.39
C ALA A 28 11.41 -3.51 5.17
N PHE A 29 12.73 -3.57 5.00
CA PHE A 29 13.42 -3.01 3.84
C PHE A 29 13.09 -3.74 2.53
N ALA A 30 12.97 -5.07 2.57
CA ALA A 30 12.52 -5.84 1.40
C ALA A 30 11.09 -5.47 0.99
N VAL A 31 10.20 -5.21 1.95
CA VAL A 31 8.85 -4.69 1.67
C VAL A 31 8.94 -3.30 1.03
N HIS A 32 9.73 -2.37 1.60
CA HIS A 32 9.96 -1.04 1.03
C HIS A 32 10.48 -1.12 -0.43
N ALA A 33 11.51 -1.92 -0.68
CA ALA A 33 12.08 -2.12 -2.00
C ALA A 33 11.07 -2.70 -3.00
N THR A 34 10.14 -3.55 -2.53
CA THR A 34 9.07 -4.11 -3.36
C THR A 34 8.09 -3.02 -3.83
N PHE A 35 7.78 -2.05 -2.98
CA PHE A 35 6.95 -0.89 -3.35
C PHE A 35 7.67 0.00 -4.37
N LEU A 36 8.96 0.29 -4.16
CA LEU A 36 9.76 1.06 -5.11
C LEU A 36 9.85 0.36 -6.48
N ALA A 37 10.10 -0.95 -6.49
CA ALA A 37 10.14 -1.77 -7.71
C ALA A 37 8.79 -1.83 -8.44
N ALA A 38 7.68 -1.62 -7.73
CA ALA A 38 6.35 -1.52 -8.32
C ALA A 38 6.04 -0.14 -8.92
N GLY A 39 6.94 0.83 -8.76
CA GLY A 39 6.84 2.19 -9.30
C GLY A 39 6.20 3.20 -8.34
N TYR A 40 6.13 2.89 -7.04
CA TYR A 40 5.73 3.85 -6.02
C TYR A 40 6.90 4.76 -5.65
N VAL A 41 6.61 6.03 -5.41
CA VAL A 41 7.60 7.03 -5.02
C VAL A 41 7.41 7.34 -3.55
N LEU A 42 8.46 7.16 -2.74
CA LEU A 42 8.46 7.51 -1.33
C LEU A 42 8.33 9.03 -1.17
N ARG A 43 7.36 9.48 -0.37
CA ARG A 43 7.07 10.90 -0.12
C ARG A 43 7.49 11.34 1.28
N ALA A 44 7.23 10.51 2.29
CA ALA A 44 7.52 10.83 3.68
C ALA A 44 7.78 9.56 4.50
N THR A 45 8.50 9.73 5.62
CA THR A 45 8.87 8.66 6.55
C THR A 45 8.64 9.09 8.00
N GLY A 46 8.22 8.17 8.86
CA GLY A 46 8.06 8.42 10.30
C GLY A 46 6.92 9.38 10.64
N PRO A 47 7.06 10.25 11.65
CA PRO A 47 5.99 11.18 12.09
C PRO A 47 5.51 12.14 11.00
N THR A 48 6.34 12.40 9.99
CA THR A 48 5.95 13.24 8.85
C THR A 48 4.99 12.53 7.88
N ALA A 49 4.89 11.21 7.97
CA ALA A 49 3.92 10.40 7.23
C ALA A 49 2.60 10.22 8.01
N GLU A 50 2.59 10.46 9.32
CA GLU A 50 1.40 10.39 10.17
C GLU A 50 1.62 11.19 11.46
N ASP A 51 0.73 12.17 11.74
CA ASP A 51 0.84 13.11 12.88
C ASP A 51 0.85 12.46 14.27
N ASP A 52 0.54 11.15 14.37
CA ASP A 52 0.61 10.37 15.61
C ASP A 52 2.03 9.81 15.82
N ALA A 53 2.88 10.70 16.32
CA ALA A 53 4.23 10.41 16.76
C ALA A 53 4.24 9.67 18.10
N ALA A 54 4.50 8.36 18.07
CA ALA A 54 5.24 7.63 19.10
C ALA A 54 5.55 6.24 18.57
N ILE A 55 6.76 5.98 18.09
CA ILE A 55 7.00 4.69 17.46
C ILE A 55 8.40 4.14 17.74
N GLU A 56 8.63 3.75 18.99
CA GLU A 56 9.41 2.55 19.25
C GLU A 56 8.64 1.37 18.58
N ASP A 57 9.31 0.58 17.73
CA ASP A 57 8.81 -0.65 17.09
C ASP A 57 7.89 -0.55 15.84
N HIS A 58 7.81 0.60 15.15
CA HIS A 58 7.13 0.65 13.85
C HIS A 58 7.80 1.56 12.81
N TYR A 59 7.65 1.20 11.55
CA TYR A 59 8.08 1.98 10.39
C TYR A 59 6.83 2.49 9.66
N VAL A 60 6.75 3.80 9.45
CA VAL A 60 5.66 4.41 8.66
C VAL A 60 6.27 5.05 7.42
N LEU A 61 5.76 4.66 6.25
CA LEU A 61 6.24 5.06 4.94
C LEU A 61 5.05 5.50 4.09
N ALA A 62 5.04 6.76 3.67
CA ALA A 62 4.03 7.28 2.75
C ALA A 62 4.56 7.26 1.32
N TYR A 63 3.77 6.73 0.41
CA TYR A 63 4.08 6.62 -1.01
C TYR A 63 3.03 7.31 -1.85
N THR A 64 3.45 7.74 -3.02
CA THR A 64 2.55 8.19 -4.08
C THR A 64 2.80 7.40 -5.35
N THR A 65 1.76 7.24 -6.16
CA THR A 65 1.88 6.65 -7.49
C THR A 65 1.08 7.47 -8.48
N THR A 66 1.68 7.69 -9.65
CA THR A 66 1.04 8.37 -10.78
C THR A 66 0.44 7.37 -11.77
N GLN A 67 0.48 6.06 -11.46
CA GLN A 67 -0.12 5.05 -12.33
C GLN A 67 -1.64 5.20 -12.37
N LYS A 68 -2.20 5.18 -13.58
CA LYS A 68 -3.65 5.14 -13.77
C LYS A 68 -4.20 3.84 -13.17
N GLY A 69 -5.28 3.94 -12.40
CA GLY A 69 -5.92 2.80 -11.75
C GLY A 69 -5.22 2.31 -10.48
N SER A 70 -4.36 3.13 -9.88
CA SER A 70 -3.88 2.94 -8.50
C SER A 70 -4.28 4.11 -7.62
N PRO A 71 -4.44 3.89 -6.31
CA PRO A 71 -4.67 4.98 -5.36
C PRO A 71 -3.54 6.00 -5.41
N GLY A 72 -3.87 7.29 -5.32
CA GLY A 72 -2.88 8.37 -5.49
C GLY A 72 -1.85 8.40 -4.37
N GLU A 73 -2.29 8.23 -3.13
CA GLU A 73 -1.46 8.18 -1.93
C GLU A 73 -1.70 6.89 -1.14
N VAL A 74 -0.62 6.23 -0.72
CA VAL A 74 -0.63 4.96 0.01
C VAL A 74 0.29 5.06 1.21
N THR A 75 -0.25 4.81 2.40
CA THR A 75 0.52 4.74 3.65
C THR A 75 0.76 3.29 4.02
N LEU A 76 2.03 2.94 4.21
CA LEU A 76 2.49 1.65 4.66
C LEU A 76 2.96 1.76 6.12
N LYS A 77 2.40 0.92 6.99
CA LYS A 77 2.77 0.83 8.40
C LYS A 77 3.30 -0.57 8.70
N CYS A 78 4.55 -0.67 9.10
CA CYS A 78 5.18 -1.93 9.49
C CYS A 78 5.37 -1.93 10.99
N ARG A 79 4.61 -2.73 11.73
CA ARG A 79 4.72 -2.89 13.19
C ARG A 79 5.48 -4.17 13.52
N ILE A 80 6.50 -4.08 14.35
CA ILE A 80 7.19 -5.25 14.91
C ILE A 80 6.29 -5.82 16.03
N LEU A 81 6.07 -7.13 15.99
CA LEU A 81 5.34 -7.86 17.02
C LEU A 81 6.05 -9.19 17.28
N TYR A 82 6.92 -9.21 18.29
CA TYR A 82 7.80 -10.35 18.58
C TYR A 82 8.58 -10.75 17.32
N ASP A 83 8.61 -12.04 16.97
CA ASP A 83 9.29 -12.57 15.77
C ASP A 83 8.56 -12.29 14.44
N LYS A 84 7.53 -11.43 14.47
CA LYS A 84 6.69 -11.13 13.30
C LYS A 84 6.70 -9.65 12.96
N LEU A 85 6.58 -9.38 11.67
CA LEU A 85 6.37 -8.04 11.13
C LEU A 85 4.95 -7.95 10.57
N ILE A 86 4.12 -7.08 11.16
CA ILE A 86 2.78 -6.79 10.68
C ILE A 86 2.84 -5.57 9.77
N VAL A 87 2.60 -5.79 8.49
CA VAL A 87 2.57 -4.75 7.47
C VAL A 87 1.12 -4.41 7.16
N SER A 88 0.73 -3.15 7.30
CA SER A 88 -0.56 -2.65 6.90
C SER A 88 -0.42 -1.60 5.81
N ALA A 89 -1.12 -1.77 4.70
CA ALA A 89 -1.17 -0.81 3.61
C ALA A 89 -2.57 -0.19 3.55
N SER A 90 -2.67 1.12 3.62
CA SER A 90 -3.91 1.88 3.51
C SER A 90 -3.78 2.92 2.41
N ALA A 91 -4.87 3.17 1.70
CA ALA A 91 -4.88 3.97 0.49
C ALA A 91 -6.19 4.74 0.42
N ASP A 92 -6.14 6.07 0.59
CA ASP A 92 -7.29 6.95 0.75
C ASP A 92 -8.31 6.48 1.82
N CYS A 93 -9.20 7.37 2.26
CA CYS A 93 -10.20 7.08 3.31
C CYS A 93 -11.31 6.08 2.88
N LYS A 94 -11.19 5.45 1.71
CA LYS A 94 -12.23 4.59 1.11
C LYS A 94 -11.83 3.11 0.97
N ILE A 95 -10.55 2.77 1.12
CA ILE A 95 -10.09 1.38 1.04
C ILE A 95 -9.83 0.85 2.44
N ILE A 96 -10.42 -0.31 2.75
CA ILE A 96 -10.13 -1.05 3.98
C ILE A 96 -8.64 -1.36 3.99
N PRO A 97 -7.89 -0.98 5.04
CA PRO A 97 -6.46 -1.25 5.13
C PRO A 97 -6.19 -2.74 4.97
N LEU A 98 -5.31 -3.08 4.03
CA LEU A 98 -4.82 -4.44 3.90
C LEU A 98 -3.80 -4.71 5.00
N ARG A 99 -3.77 -5.93 5.52
CA ARG A 99 -2.84 -6.36 6.57
C ARG A 99 -2.20 -7.68 6.17
N LEU A 100 -0.88 -7.72 6.26
CA LEU A 100 -0.04 -8.87 6.02
C LEU A 100 0.81 -9.11 7.27
N THR A 101 0.93 -10.37 7.71
CA THR A 101 1.80 -10.76 8.82
C THR A 101 2.92 -11.63 8.26
N ILE A 102 4.17 -11.22 8.50
CA ILE A 102 5.37 -11.89 7.99
C ILE A 102 6.13 -12.46 9.20
N ASP A 103 6.46 -13.75 9.17
CA ASP A 103 7.35 -14.36 10.15
C ASP A 103 8.80 -14.11 9.74
N VAL A 104 9.57 -13.42 10.58
CA VAL A 104 10.91 -12.95 10.20
C VAL A 104 11.91 -14.10 10.07
N GLY A 105 11.75 -15.16 10.88
CA GLY A 105 12.61 -16.33 10.86
C GLY A 105 12.57 -17.12 9.54
N ASP A 106 11.45 -17.05 8.82
CA ASP A 106 11.25 -17.74 7.55
C ASP A 106 12.03 -17.12 6.38
N TYR A 107 12.41 -15.85 6.51
CA TYR A 107 12.97 -15.07 5.39
C TYR A 107 14.39 -14.60 5.62
N VAL A 108 14.85 -14.46 6.87
CA VAL A 108 16.20 -13.98 7.19
C VAL A 108 17.17 -15.15 7.35
N ALA A 109 18.34 -15.05 6.73
CA ALA A 109 19.42 -16.00 6.93
C ALA A 109 20.11 -15.78 8.27
N ASP A 110 20.35 -16.86 9.04
CA ASP A 110 20.93 -16.81 10.40
C ASP A 110 22.42 -16.41 10.42
N GLY A 111 23.02 -16.08 9.27
CA GLY A 111 24.47 -16.04 9.05
C GLY A 111 25.04 -14.75 8.49
N GLY A 112 24.44 -13.59 8.79
CA GLY A 112 24.81 -12.29 8.22
C GLY A 112 26.04 -11.59 8.81
N LYS A 113 27.03 -12.31 9.35
CA LYS A 113 28.38 -11.79 9.59
C LYS A 113 29.39 -12.86 9.20
N LYS A 114 29.93 -12.77 7.99
CA LYS A 114 31.22 -13.36 7.64
C LYS A 114 32.14 -12.24 7.18
N ASP A 115 33.31 -12.24 7.77
CA ASP A 115 34.33 -11.20 7.73
C ASP A 115 34.66 -10.74 6.30
N GLY A 116 34.74 -9.43 6.11
CA GLY A 116 35.49 -8.78 5.03
C GLY A 116 35.02 -8.96 3.57
N ALA A 117 34.00 -9.76 3.30
CA ALA A 117 33.48 -9.96 1.95
C ALA A 117 32.33 -9.00 1.64
N ARG A 118 32.56 -8.14 0.63
CA ARG A 118 31.62 -7.21 -0.02
C ARG A 118 30.16 -7.70 0.08
N ASN A 119 29.32 -6.95 0.81
CA ASN A 119 27.91 -7.20 1.12
C ASN A 119 27.16 -8.07 0.08
N ASP A 120 27.10 -9.38 0.30
CA ASP A 120 26.27 -10.26 -0.52
C ASP A 120 24.83 -10.21 0.00
N TYR A 121 24.07 -9.23 -0.50
CA TYR A 121 22.67 -9.00 -0.12
C TYR A 121 21.76 -10.20 -0.43
N GLU A 122 22.12 -11.05 -1.39
CA GLU A 122 21.34 -12.23 -1.75
C GLU A 122 21.43 -13.29 -0.66
N SER A 123 22.62 -13.44 -0.05
CA SER A 123 22.85 -14.36 1.07
C SER A 123 22.12 -13.97 2.37
N MET A 124 21.57 -12.75 2.46
CA MET A 124 20.83 -12.28 3.63
C MET A 124 19.42 -12.87 3.72
N TYR A 125 18.88 -13.40 2.61
CA TYR A 125 17.51 -13.88 2.52
C TYR A 125 17.45 -15.36 2.08
N LYS A 126 16.68 -16.19 2.78
CA LYS A 126 16.48 -17.61 2.44
C LYS A 126 15.36 -17.83 1.41
N SER A 127 14.25 -17.12 1.57
CA SER A 127 13.01 -17.31 0.82
C SER A 127 12.58 -16.04 0.08
N PHE A 128 13.53 -15.31 -0.50
CA PHE A 128 13.32 -13.96 -1.03
C PHE A 128 12.21 -13.87 -2.09
N LYS A 129 12.22 -14.76 -3.09
CA LYS A 129 11.13 -14.85 -4.09
C LYS A 129 9.74 -14.99 -3.48
N LYS A 130 9.59 -15.81 -2.44
CA LYS A 130 8.30 -16.03 -1.76
C LYS A 130 7.84 -14.76 -1.07
N LEU A 131 8.75 -14.06 -0.41
CA LEU A 131 8.48 -12.78 0.24
C LEU A 131 7.97 -11.74 -0.75
N VAL A 132 8.70 -11.54 -1.85
CA VAL A 132 8.33 -10.56 -2.90
C VAL A 132 6.96 -10.90 -3.50
N ASN A 133 6.70 -12.16 -3.83
CA ASN A 133 5.42 -12.58 -4.37
C ASN A 133 4.27 -12.40 -3.36
N MET A 134 4.51 -12.68 -2.08
CA MET A 134 3.51 -12.51 -1.03
C MET A 134 3.12 -11.04 -0.89
N VAL A 135 4.09 -10.12 -0.87
CA VAL A 135 3.86 -8.67 -0.82
C VAL A 135 3.12 -8.19 -2.07
N ASP A 136 3.54 -8.65 -3.27
CA ASP A 136 2.90 -8.26 -4.52
C ASP A 136 1.44 -8.72 -4.62
N ILE A 137 1.15 -9.96 -4.24
CA ILE A 137 -0.23 -10.49 -4.29
C ILE A 137 -1.08 -9.86 -3.19
N GLN A 138 -0.65 -9.94 -1.92
CA GLN A 138 -1.51 -9.60 -0.79
C GLN A 138 -1.67 -8.10 -0.57
N LEU A 139 -0.68 -7.29 -0.97
CA LEU A 139 -0.75 -5.83 -0.82
C LEU A 139 -0.98 -5.17 -2.18
N LEU A 140 -0.03 -5.25 -3.10
CA LEU A 140 -0.07 -4.44 -4.32
C LEU A 140 -1.24 -4.79 -5.24
N THR A 141 -1.43 -6.08 -5.53
CA THR A 141 -2.49 -6.57 -6.43
C THR A 141 -3.86 -6.37 -5.80
N MET A 142 -4.03 -6.73 -4.53
CA MET A 142 -5.29 -6.52 -3.80
C MET A 142 -5.66 -5.04 -3.68
N MET A 143 -4.70 -4.13 -3.44
CA MET A 143 -4.98 -2.69 -3.45
C MET A 143 -5.46 -2.20 -4.80
N ARG A 144 -4.84 -2.65 -5.91
CA ARG A 144 -5.26 -2.28 -7.27
C ARG A 144 -6.68 -2.76 -7.56
N ILE A 145 -7.00 -4.00 -7.19
CA ILE A 145 -8.34 -4.58 -7.38
C ILE A 145 -9.38 -3.82 -6.54
N ASN A 146 -9.08 -3.54 -5.27
CA ASN A 146 -10.00 -2.80 -4.40
C ASN A 146 -10.23 -1.39 -4.93
N PHE A 147 -9.18 -0.72 -5.40
CA PHE A 147 -9.29 0.61 -5.99
C PHE A 147 -10.09 0.59 -7.29
N SER A 148 -9.84 -0.37 -8.20
CA SER A 148 -10.57 -0.46 -9.47
C SER A 148 -12.08 -0.68 -9.25
N GLN A 149 -12.46 -1.58 -8.35
CA GLN A 149 -13.86 -1.81 -7.99
C GLN A 149 -14.54 -0.56 -7.43
N LEU A 150 -13.84 0.24 -6.63
CA LEU A 150 -14.36 1.51 -6.11
C LEU A 150 -14.54 2.54 -7.23
N THR A 151 -13.60 2.61 -8.17
CA THR A 151 -13.74 3.53 -9.33
C THR A 151 -14.90 3.14 -10.23
N GLU A 152 -15.12 1.85 -10.48
CA GLU A 152 -16.25 1.36 -11.29
C GLU A 152 -17.59 1.67 -10.63
N LYS A 153 -17.74 1.38 -9.33
CA LYS A 153 -18.95 1.71 -8.56
C LYS A 153 -19.19 3.22 -8.51
N GLY A 154 -18.14 4.02 -8.36
CA GLY A 154 -18.23 5.48 -8.40
C GLY A 154 -18.70 6.01 -9.76
N ILE A 155 -18.19 5.45 -10.85
CA ILE A 155 -18.60 5.78 -12.23
C ILE A 155 -20.07 5.40 -12.46
N GLU A 156 -20.49 4.20 -12.04
CA GLU A 156 -21.87 3.73 -12.17
C GLU A 156 -22.85 4.62 -11.40
N THR A 157 -22.50 4.99 -10.17
CA THR A 157 -23.30 5.91 -9.34
C THR A 157 -23.38 7.30 -9.98
N SER A 158 -22.27 7.84 -10.49
CA SER A 158 -22.24 9.13 -11.17
C SER A 158 -23.09 9.14 -12.45
N ARG A 159 -23.02 8.06 -13.23
CA ARG A 159 -23.84 7.86 -14.43
C ARG A 159 -25.33 7.82 -14.09
N TYR A 160 -25.71 7.10 -13.04
CA TYR A 160 -27.11 7.06 -12.58
C TYR A 160 -27.61 8.46 -12.18
N ILE A 161 -26.81 9.24 -11.43
CA ILE A 161 -27.16 10.62 -11.05
C ILE A 161 -27.30 11.52 -12.29
N GLN A 162 -26.40 11.39 -13.28
CA GLN A 162 -26.49 12.17 -14.52
C GLN A 162 -27.73 11.79 -15.35
N GLU A 163 -28.09 10.50 -15.40
CA GLU A 163 -29.32 10.05 -16.07
C GLU A 163 -30.57 10.56 -15.36
N MET A 164 -30.58 10.61 -14.03
CA MET A 164 -31.67 11.20 -13.22
C MET A 164 -31.75 12.73 -13.32
N ARG A 165 -30.63 13.41 -13.64
CA ARG A 165 -30.58 14.87 -13.87
C ARG A 165 -31.06 15.29 -15.27
N LYS A 166 -31.28 14.35 -16.19
CA LYS A 166 -31.87 14.69 -17.49
C LYS A 166 -33.32 15.12 -17.27
N PRO A 167 -33.74 16.32 -17.75
CA PRO A 167 -35.11 16.77 -17.57
C PRO A 167 -36.08 15.80 -18.24
N SER A 168 -37.03 15.28 -17.48
CA SER A 168 -38.08 14.40 -17.97
C SER A 168 -38.85 15.08 -19.11
N ARG A 169 -38.69 14.57 -20.33
CA ARG A 169 -39.55 14.94 -21.47
C ARG A 169 -40.88 14.23 -21.32
N LYS A 170 -41.74 14.76 -20.44
CA LYS A 170 -43.21 14.83 -20.50
C LYS A 170 -43.73 15.06 -19.09
N GLY A 171 -44.62 16.05 -18.96
CA GLY A 171 -45.15 16.51 -17.70
C GLY A 171 -45.78 15.38 -16.90
N THR A 172 -45.16 15.02 -15.79
CA THR A 172 -45.84 14.32 -14.70
C THR A 172 -45.21 14.78 -13.39
N ARG A 173 -46.05 15.34 -12.54
CA ARG A 173 -45.73 15.94 -11.25
C ARG A 173 -45.28 14.81 -10.31
N LEU A 174 -43.98 14.70 -10.03
CA LEU A 174 -43.45 13.70 -9.09
C LEU A 174 -43.36 14.31 -7.68
N ILE A 175 -44.04 13.65 -6.75
CA ILE A 175 -44.06 13.92 -5.32
C ILE A 175 -42.73 13.44 -4.74
N TRP A 176 -42.02 14.31 -4.03
CA TRP A 176 -40.74 13.98 -3.41
C TRP A 176 -40.96 13.08 -2.20
N THR A 177 -40.50 11.83 -2.26
CA THR A 177 -40.21 11.04 -1.06
C THR A 177 -38.70 10.94 -0.93
N THR A 178 -38.14 11.69 0.02
CA THR A 178 -36.72 11.65 0.35
C THR A 178 -36.44 10.32 1.05
N SER A 179 -35.87 9.35 0.34
CA SER A 179 -35.29 8.17 0.98
C SER A 179 -33.85 8.45 1.40
N LYS A 180 -33.47 7.83 2.51
CA LYS A 180 -32.24 8.01 3.32
C LYS A 180 -30.90 7.93 2.55
N THR A 181 -30.90 7.54 1.28
CA THR A 181 -29.69 7.31 0.47
C THR A 181 -29.09 8.56 -0.17
N GLN A 182 -29.77 9.71 -0.15
CA GLN A 182 -29.21 10.95 -0.70
C GLN A 182 -28.08 11.56 0.15
N SER A 183 -28.04 11.33 1.47
CA SER A 183 -26.97 11.92 2.30
C SER A 183 -25.63 11.21 2.13
N GLU A 184 -25.61 9.91 1.81
CA GLU A 184 -24.36 9.18 1.53
C GLU A 184 -23.79 9.51 0.14
N ALA A 185 -24.66 9.89 -0.81
CA ALA A 185 -24.25 10.25 -2.16
C ALA A 185 -23.61 11.65 -2.26
N LEU A 186 -24.01 12.59 -1.41
CA LEU A 186 -23.45 13.96 -1.40
C LEU A 186 -22.01 14.00 -0.85
N THR A 187 -21.68 13.19 0.15
CA THR A 187 -20.33 13.13 0.73
C THR A 187 -19.28 12.63 -0.26
N ILE A 188 -19.67 11.83 -1.26
CA ILE A 188 -18.74 11.31 -2.27
C ILE A 188 -18.38 12.39 -3.32
N VAL A 189 -19.26 13.38 -3.53
CA VAL A 189 -19.09 14.41 -4.58
C VAL A 189 -18.27 15.61 -4.09
N GLU A 190 -18.30 15.95 -2.80
CA GLU A 190 -17.56 17.10 -2.26
C GLU A 190 -16.04 16.88 -2.16
N CYS A 191 -15.54 15.65 -2.29
CA CYS A 191 -14.08 15.38 -2.30
C CYS A 191 -13.44 15.35 -3.69
N LEU A 192 -14.19 15.66 -4.76
CA LEU A 192 -13.71 15.64 -6.15
C LEU A 192 -13.58 17.03 -6.80
N TYR A 193 -13.61 18.10 -6.00
CA TYR A 193 -13.31 19.47 -6.42
C TYR A 193 -12.23 20.10 -5.55
#